data_AF-A0A3R9IGL9-F1
#
_entry.id   AF-A0A3R9IGL9-F1
#
_cell.length_a   1.000
_cell.length_b   1.000
_cell.length_c   1.000
_cell.angle_alpha   90.00
_cell.angle_beta   90.00
_cell.angle_gamma   90.00
#
_symmetry.space_group_name_H-M   'P 1'
#
loop_
_entity.id
_entity.type
_entity.pdbx_description
1 polymer ?
#
loop_
_entity_poly.entity_id
_entity_poly.type
_entity_poly.pdbx_seq_one_letter_code
_entity_poly.pdbx_strand_id
1 'polypeptide(L)'
;MTDWLNAGTDNTNQESMLYYENRLDYWLGNHPNYYLDYKVTPIYQKDELIPRKIELQYVGINYLEAVAKNTVKKPLENGFLL
;
A
#
# COMPACT_ATOMS: atom_id res chain seq x y z
N MET A 1 -12.53 1.81 12.05
CA MET A 1 -11.35 0.93 11.91
C MET A 1 -11.00 0.42 13.30
N THR A 2 -10.66 -0.85 13.45
CA THR A 2 -10.25 -1.40 14.75
C THR A 2 -8.79 -1.01 15.04
N ASP A 3 -8.44 -0.94 16.32
CA ASP A 3 -7.05 -0.68 16.73
C ASP A 3 -6.10 -1.74 16.14
N TRP A 4 -6.49 -3.02 16.23
CA TRP A 4 -5.76 -4.16 15.67
C TRP A 4 -5.43 -4.03 14.17
N LEU A 5 -6.42 -3.62 13.36
CA LEU A 5 -6.24 -3.42 11.92
C LEU A 5 -5.37 -2.19 11.62
N ASN A 6 -5.45 -1.14 12.44
CA ASN A 6 -4.68 0.08 12.21
C ASN A 6 -3.19 -0.13 12.51
N ALA A 7 -2.89 -0.51 13.76
CA ALA A 7 -1.52 -0.65 14.27
C ALA A 7 -1.39 -1.76 15.32
N GLY A 8 -2.47 -2.03 16.05
CA GLY A 8 -2.43 -2.80 17.28
C GLY A 8 -1.38 -2.24 18.23
N THR A 9 -0.72 -3.12 18.97
CA THR A 9 0.38 -2.77 19.89
C THR A 9 1.76 -3.10 19.32
N ASP A 10 1.84 -3.56 18.07
CA ASP A 10 3.04 -4.18 17.50
C ASP A 10 3.14 -3.93 15.98
N ASN A 11 4.21 -3.25 15.55
CA ASN A 11 4.48 -2.96 14.14
C ASN A 11 4.94 -4.18 13.32
N THR A 12 5.11 -5.34 13.96
CA THR A 12 5.37 -6.63 13.31
C THR A 12 4.09 -7.41 12.99
N ASN A 13 2.92 -6.92 13.40
CA ASN A 13 1.63 -7.51 13.11
C ASN A 13 1.27 -7.41 11.60
N GLN A 14 1.39 -8.52 10.89
CA GLN A 14 1.04 -8.61 9.45
C GLN A 14 -0.44 -8.39 9.15
N GLU A 15 -1.32 -8.43 10.15
CA GLU A 15 -2.75 -8.10 9.98
C GLU A 15 -3.01 -6.58 10.07
N SER A 16 -2.01 -5.78 10.44
CA SER A 16 -2.13 -4.33 10.58
C SER A 16 -1.69 -3.59 9.32
N MET A 17 -2.31 -2.45 9.03
CA MET A 17 -1.86 -1.55 7.96
C MET A 17 -0.47 -1.00 8.24
N LEU A 18 -0.19 -0.65 9.51
CA LEU A 18 1.09 -0.08 9.94
C LEU A 18 2.30 -0.97 9.56
N TYR A 19 2.15 -2.29 9.57
CA TYR A 19 3.18 -3.22 9.13
C TYR A 19 3.62 -2.97 7.69
N TYR A 20 2.67 -2.74 6.79
CA TYR A 20 2.95 -2.50 5.37
C TYR A 20 3.41 -1.07 5.15
N GLU A 21 2.77 -0.10 5.79
CA GLU A 21 3.12 1.32 5.65
C GLU A 21 4.56 1.61 6.10
N ASN A 22 5.02 1.03 7.21
CA ASN A 22 6.42 1.17 7.64
C ASN A 22 7.42 0.59 6.64
N ARG A 23 7.06 -0.49 5.95
CA ARG A 23 7.93 -1.10 4.93
C ARG A 23 7.97 -0.28 3.65
N LEU A 24 6.83 0.30 3.27
CA LEU A 24 6.72 1.21 2.15
C LEU A 24 7.48 2.53 2.41
N ASP A 25 7.40 3.05 3.64
CA ASP A 25 8.18 4.20 4.09
C ASP A 25 9.69 3.91 4.06
N TYR A 26 10.12 2.78 4.64
CA TYR A 26 11.51 2.33 4.55
C TYR A 26 11.96 2.17 3.09
N TRP A 27 11.11 1.59 2.24
CA TRP A 27 11.41 1.44 0.81
C TRP A 27 11.58 2.80 0.13
N LEU A 28 10.69 3.75 0.36
CA LEU A 28 10.80 5.13 -0.15
C LEU A 28 12.10 5.80 0.30
N GLY A 29 12.46 5.67 1.58
CA GLY A 29 13.71 6.22 2.12
C GLY A 29 14.97 5.66 1.46
N ASN A 30 14.91 4.43 0.94
CA ASN A 30 16.02 3.79 0.23
C ASN A 30 15.96 3.98 -1.31
N HIS A 31 14.90 4.60 -1.84
CA HIS A 31 14.70 4.83 -3.28
C HIS A 31 14.37 6.31 -3.57
N PRO A 32 15.31 7.25 -3.36
CA PRO A 32 15.03 8.69 -3.37
C PRO A 32 14.56 9.26 -4.73
N ASN A 33 14.76 8.53 -5.83
CA ASN A 33 14.33 8.92 -7.18
C ASN A 33 13.06 8.18 -7.65
N TYR A 34 12.43 7.43 -6.76
CA TYR A 34 11.20 6.71 -7.03
C TYR A 34 10.02 7.40 -6.37
N TYR A 35 8.85 7.22 -6.97
CA TYR A 35 7.56 7.55 -6.37
C TYR A 35 6.88 6.25 -5.94
N LEU A 36 6.00 6.34 -4.96
CA LEU A 36 5.12 5.26 -4.57
C LEU A 36 3.70 5.61 -5.01
N ASP A 37 3.10 4.77 -5.85
CA ASP A 37 1.67 4.80 -6.14
C ASP A 37 1.00 3.85 -5.15
N TYR A 38 0.26 4.41 -4.18
CA TYR A 38 -0.35 3.68 -3.08
C TYR A 38 -1.84 3.99 -3.01
N LYS A 39 -2.65 2.94 -2.97
CA LYS A 39 -4.11 3.02 -2.90
C LYS A 39 -4.63 2.09 -1.80
N VAL A 40 -5.52 2.64 -0.99
CA VAL A 40 -6.24 1.93 0.07
C VAL A 40 -7.71 1.86 -0.32
N THR A 41 -8.26 0.65 -0.45
CA THR A 41 -9.68 0.44 -0.81
C THR A 41 -10.43 -0.24 0.33
N PRO A 42 -11.37 0.45 1.00
CA PRO A 42 -12.25 -0.20 1.97
C PRO A 42 -13.30 -1.07 1.27
N ILE A 43 -13.45 -2.32 1.71
CA ILE A 43 -14.42 -3.27 1.16
C ILE A 43 -15.57 -3.42 2.15
N TYR A 44 -16.74 -2.91 1.75
CA TYR A 44 -17.99 -2.98 2.52
C TYR A 44 -18.82 -4.19 2.11
N GLN A 45 -19.61 -4.71 3.04
CA GLN A 45 -20.63 -5.71 2.73
C GLN A 45 -22.00 -5.03 2.71
N LYS A 46 -22.65 -4.99 1.54
CA LYS A 46 -23.95 -4.32 1.34
C LYS A 46 -23.90 -2.86 1.83
N ASP A 47 -24.83 -2.46 2.68
CA ASP A 47 -25.01 -1.11 3.20
C ASP A 47 -24.33 -0.92 4.57
N GLU A 48 -23.38 -1.78 4.93
CA GLU A 48 -22.61 -1.62 6.15
C GLU A 48 -21.79 -0.32 6.10
N LEU A 49 -21.80 0.43 7.21
CA LEU A 49 -21.03 1.66 7.35
C LEU A 49 -19.58 1.41 7.76
N ILE A 50 -19.25 0.17 8.13
CA ILE A 50 -17.91 -0.24 8.58
C ILE A 50 -17.39 -1.27 7.58
N PRO A 51 -16.19 -1.06 7.00
CA PRO A 51 -15.63 -2.02 6.06
C PRO A 51 -15.24 -3.32 6.77
N ARG A 52 -15.41 -4.45 6.08
CA ARG A 52 -15.01 -5.78 6.57
C ARG A 52 -13.55 -6.11 6.26
N LYS A 53 -13.02 -5.51 5.20
CA LYS A 53 -11.65 -5.69 4.72
C LYS A 53 -11.10 -4.38 4.22
N ILE A 54 -9.78 -4.27 4.21
CA ILE A 54 -9.04 -3.20 3.56
C ILE A 54 -8.14 -3.88 2.53
N GLU A 55 -8.26 -3.48 1.27
CA GLU A 55 -7.32 -3.88 0.22
C GLU A 55 -6.24 -2.79 0.08
N LEU A 56 -4.98 -3.21 0.19
CA LEU A 56 -3.81 -2.35 -0.01
C LEU A 56 -3.21 -2.69 -1.38
N GLN A 57 -3.10 -1.69 -2.25
CA GLN A 57 -2.45 -1.81 -3.55
C GLN A 57 -1.31 -0.80 -3.61
N TYR A 58 -0.11 -1.24 -3.96
CA TYR A 58 1.04 -0.34 -4.06
C TYR A 58 1.99 -0.75 -5.17
N VAL A 59 2.68 0.25 -5.73
CA VAL A 59 3.79 0.02 -6.66
C VAL A 59 4.82 1.16 -6.65
N GLY A 60 6.10 0.79 -6.69
CA GLY A 60 7.20 1.70 -6.96
C GLY A 60 7.27 2.14 -8.43
N ILE A 61 7.41 3.45 -8.66
CA ILE A 61 7.55 4.06 -9.99
C ILE A 61 8.88 4.81 -10.07
N ASN A 62 9.76 4.36 -10.95
CA ASN A 62 10.97 5.10 -11.27
C ASN A 62 10.62 6.31 -12.15
N TYR A 63 10.94 7.53 -11.69
CA TYR A 63 10.70 8.77 -12.43
C TYR A 63 11.32 8.75 -13.82
N LEU A 64 12.56 8.25 -13.92
CA LEU A 64 13.30 8.23 -15.18
C LEU A 64 12.67 7.25 -16.17
N GLU A 65 12.17 6.11 -15.70
CA GLU A 65 11.44 5.18 -16.57
C GLU A 65 10.07 5.69 -16.98
N ALA A 66 9.35 6.36 -16.07
CA ALA A 66 8.03 6.92 -16.35
C ALA A 66 8.08 8.00 -17.43
N VAL A 67 9.09 8.89 -17.36
CA VAL A 67 9.31 9.94 -18.37
C VAL A 67 9.82 9.36 -19.69
N ALA A 68 10.71 8.36 -19.64
CA ALA A 68 11.29 7.77 -20.86
C ALA A 68 10.31 6.93 -21.68
N LYS A 69 9.25 6.36 -21.05
CA LYS A 69 8.42 5.36 -21.72
C LYS A 69 7.10 5.87 -22.28
N ASN A 70 6.55 7.02 -21.84
CA ASN A 70 5.21 7.52 -22.22
C ASN A 70 4.12 6.41 -22.36
N THR A 71 4.30 5.31 -21.64
CA THR A 71 3.53 4.07 -21.74
C THR A 71 3.27 3.57 -20.34
N VAL A 72 2.00 3.24 -20.12
CA VAL A 72 1.33 2.67 -18.95
C VAL A 72 2.31 2.11 -17.91
N LYS A 73 2.25 2.73 -16.71
CA LYS A 73 2.87 2.30 -15.46
C LYS A 73 2.83 0.76 -15.36
N LYS A 74 3.96 0.09 -15.63
CA LYS A 74 4.08 -1.35 -15.33
C LYS A 74 4.37 -1.48 -13.85
N PRO A 75 3.52 -2.16 -13.07
CA PRO A 75 3.78 -2.28 -11.67
C PRO A 75 4.99 -3.19 -11.43
N LEU A 76 6.03 -2.64 -10.80
CA LEU A 76 7.13 -3.40 -10.21
C LEU A 76 6.69 -3.75 -8.78
N GLU A 77 6.39 -5.04 -8.59
CA GLU A 77 6.02 -5.70 -7.34
C GLU A 77 4.58 -5.45 -6.86
N ASN A 78 3.68 -6.35 -7.28
CA ASN A 78 2.31 -6.43 -6.74
C ASN A 78 2.34 -7.16 -5.39
N GLY A 79 2.17 -6.43 -4.30
CA GLY A 79 1.63 -7.00 -3.06
C GLY A 79 0.11 -7.04 -3.16
N PHE A 80 -0.49 -8.22 -3.28
CA PHE A 80 -1.94 -8.42 -3.20
C PHE A 80 -2.24 -9.01 -1.81
N LEU A 81 -3.04 -8.33 -0.99
CA LEU A 81 -3.48 -8.85 0.31
C LEU A 81 -5.02 -8.80 0.42
N LEU A 82 -5.56 -9.91 0.94
CA LEU A 82 -6.98 -10.32 1.01
C LEU A 82 -7.82 -9.61 2.07
#